data_AF-A0A2V8ZAE0-F1
#
_entry.id   AF-A0A2V8ZAE0-F1
#
_cell.length_a   1.000
_cell.length_b   1.000
_cell.length_c   1.000
_cell.angle_alpha   90.00
_cell.angle_beta   90.00
_cell.angle_gamma   90.00
#
_symmetry.space_group_name_H-M   'P 1'
#
loop_
_entity.id
_entity.type
_entity.pdbx_description
1 polymer ?
#
loop_
_entity_poly.entity_id
_entity_poly.type
_entity_poly.pdbx_seq_one_letter_code
_entity_poly.pdbx_strand_id
1 'polypeptide(L)'
;MKRRRAIKITAVGALLPKLDALRSALCHSSSDAGGPASDDKLRFFTAEEKQLLDELMEMIVPADDHSPGAKAARVSLFADLMVSTSSVETQKQWREGLKQMQEEVRKSSLAEALAKSAAHEDQPTTDLERFFLTLKHMTVNGYYTSAIGIHEDLQYQGNTYLTAFPGCDLKLIGRSQAVVPGENRRQPPKDLSGEHGKHID
;
A
#
# COMPACT_ATOMS: atom_id res chain seq x y z
N MET A 1 14.75 7.34 -19.91
CA MET A 1 14.26 8.45 -20.75
C MET A 1 14.10 8.01 -22.21
N LYS A 2 12.87 7.71 -22.64
CA LYS A 2 12.49 7.54 -24.06
C LYS A 2 11.35 8.50 -24.39
N ARG A 3 11.65 9.80 -24.41
CA ARG A 3 10.72 10.86 -24.83
C ARG A 3 10.89 11.09 -26.33
N ARG A 4 10.12 10.38 -27.17
CA ARG A 4 9.89 10.67 -28.60
C ARG A 4 9.04 9.55 -29.22
N ARG A 5 7.71 9.69 -29.19
CA ARG A 5 6.86 9.19 -30.28
C ARG A 5 5.77 10.20 -30.57
N ALA A 6 5.77 10.61 -31.83
CA ALA A 6 5.03 11.72 -32.39
C ALA A 6 3.57 11.32 -32.68
N ILE A 7 2.67 12.24 -32.36
CA ILE A 7 1.25 12.19 -32.68
C ILE A 7 1.09 12.60 -34.15
N LYS A 8 0.44 11.77 -34.97
CA LYS A 8 -0.07 12.14 -36.29
C LYS A 8 -1.59 12.16 -36.22
N ILE A 9 -2.16 13.35 -36.16
CA ILE A 9 -3.60 13.58 -36.28
C ILE A 9 -3.91 13.72 -37.78
N THR A 10 -4.73 12.82 -38.32
CA THR A 10 -5.36 12.99 -39.63
C THR A 10 -6.85 13.14 -39.42
N ALA A 11 -7.34 14.37 -39.61
CA ALA A 11 -8.74 14.68 -39.72
C ALA A 11 -9.22 14.37 -41.14
N VAL A 12 -10.28 13.56 -41.28
CA VAL A 12 -11.07 13.46 -42.50
C VAL A 12 -12.51 13.74 -42.11
N GLY A 13 -13.02 14.89 -42.53
CA GLY A 13 -14.41 15.26 -42.45
C GLY A 13 -14.97 15.49 -43.84
N ALA A 14 -16.13 14.88 -44.13
CA ALA A 14 -17.09 15.37 -45.13
C ALA A 14 -18.49 14.76 -44.88
N LEU A 15 -19.33 15.54 -44.20
CA LEU A 15 -20.76 15.84 -44.44
C LEU A 15 -21.75 14.71 -44.83
N LEU A 16 -22.71 14.42 -43.93
CA LEU A 16 -24.15 14.35 -44.23
C LEU A 16 -24.98 14.78 -42.99
N PRO A 17 -26.11 15.52 -43.16
CA PRO A 17 -26.85 16.13 -42.06
C PRO A 17 -28.02 15.25 -41.56
N LYS A 18 -28.30 15.35 -40.25
CA LYS A 18 -29.50 14.90 -39.53
C LYS A 18 -29.73 13.39 -39.39
N LEU A 19 -29.10 12.80 -38.39
CA LEU A 19 -29.63 11.69 -37.58
C LEU A 19 -29.13 11.89 -36.14
N ASP A 20 -29.81 12.79 -35.44
CA ASP A 20 -29.68 12.96 -34.00
C ASP A 20 -30.35 11.75 -33.32
N ALA A 21 -29.72 11.24 -32.26
CA ALA A 21 -30.13 10.10 -31.45
C ALA A 21 -30.00 8.70 -32.09
N LEU A 22 -28.79 8.13 -32.10
CA LEU A 22 -28.52 6.87 -31.39
C LEU A 22 -27.01 6.53 -31.42
N ARG A 23 -26.49 6.10 -30.26
CA ARG A 23 -25.23 5.33 -30.06
C ARG A 23 -23.92 6.11 -30.02
N SER A 24 -23.82 6.95 -29.00
CA SER A 24 -22.58 7.07 -28.22
C SER A 24 -22.33 5.78 -27.43
N ALA A 25 -21.05 5.50 -27.21
CA ALA A 25 -20.47 4.58 -26.21
C ALA A 25 -20.38 3.08 -26.54
N LEU A 26 -19.38 2.71 -27.37
CA LEU A 26 -18.53 1.55 -27.07
C LEU A 26 -17.14 2.05 -26.64
N CYS A 27 -17.09 2.70 -25.48
CA CYS A 27 -15.85 2.77 -24.72
C CYS A 27 -15.72 1.45 -23.98
N HIS A 28 -14.70 0.67 -24.32
CA HIS A 28 -14.33 -0.53 -23.59
C HIS A 28 -13.91 -0.11 -22.18
N SER A 29 -14.71 -0.54 -21.22
CA SER A 29 -14.44 -0.51 -19.79
C SER A 29 -13.07 -1.11 -19.50
N SER A 30 -12.16 -0.29 -18.97
CA SER A 30 -11.13 -0.79 -18.07
C SER A 30 -11.74 -0.69 -16.67
N SER A 31 -11.70 -1.82 -15.98
CA SER A 31 -12.38 -2.12 -14.71
C SER A 31 -12.24 -1.00 -13.67
N ASP A 32 -13.37 -0.42 -13.31
CA ASP A 32 -13.52 0.37 -12.09
C ASP A 32 -13.51 -0.62 -10.91
N ALA A 33 -12.31 -0.96 -10.43
CA ALA A 33 -12.13 -1.64 -9.15
C ALA A 33 -12.02 -0.59 -8.03
N GLY A 34 -13.12 0.11 -7.79
CA GLY A 34 -13.25 1.06 -6.70
C GLY A 34 -14.72 1.37 -6.51
N GLY A 35 -15.34 0.77 -5.49
CA GLY A 35 -16.73 1.09 -5.14
C GLY A 35 -16.98 2.60 -5.04
N PRO A 36 -18.24 3.04 -5.14
CA PRO A 36 -18.58 4.46 -5.17
C PRO A 36 -17.88 5.17 -4.01
N ALA A 37 -17.10 6.19 -4.34
CA ALA A 37 -16.45 7.04 -3.36
C ALA A 37 -17.53 7.50 -2.37
N SER A 38 -17.49 6.95 -1.15
CA SER A 38 -18.21 7.52 -0.04
C SER A 38 -17.84 8.99 0.05
N ASP A 39 -18.82 9.81 0.40
CA ASP A 39 -18.63 11.19 0.83
C ASP A 39 -17.75 11.16 2.10
N ASP A 40 -16.45 10.93 1.89
CA ASP A 40 -15.46 10.74 2.95
C ASP A 40 -15.18 12.10 3.55
N LYS A 41 -16.10 12.53 4.41
CA LYS A 41 -15.94 13.70 5.23
C LYS A 41 -14.70 13.49 6.11
N LEU A 42 -13.67 14.30 5.87
CA LEU A 42 -12.46 14.31 6.68
C LEU A 42 -12.83 14.47 8.17
N ARG A 43 -12.24 13.62 9.00
CA ARG A 43 -12.49 13.53 10.44
C ARG A 43 -11.49 14.34 11.24
N PHE A 44 -10.26 14.46 10.74
CA PHE A 44 -9.17 15.11 11.44
C PHE A 44 -8.51 16.19 10.58
N PHE A 45 -8.01 15.88 9.39
CA PHE A 45 -7.27 16.83 8.56
C PHE A 45 -8.18 17.88 7.91
N THR A 46 -7.62 19.05 7.60
CA THR A 46 -8.26 19.97 6.65
C THR A 46 -8.13 19.45 5.22
N ALA A 47 -8.89 20.04 4.28
CA ALA A 47 -8.79 19.68 2.87
C ALA A 47 -7.38 19.95 2.32
N GLU A 48 -6.76 21.05 2.74
CA GLU A 48 -5.41 21.45 2.33
C GLU A 48 -4.35 20.52 2.91
N GLU A 49 -4.48 20.13 4.18
CA GLU A 49 -3.59 19.15 4.82
C GLU A 49 -3.68 17.79 4.13
N LYS A 50 -4.91 17.32 3.82
CA LYS A 50 -5.12 16.08 3.07
C LYS A 50 -4.49 16.14 1.68
N GLN A 51 -4.65 17.24 0.95
CA GLN A 51 -4.02 17.43 -0.35
C GLN A 51 -2.50 17.42 -0.26
N LEU A 52 -1.91 18.07 0.75
CA LEU A 52 -0.47 18.01 1.00
C LEU A 52 -0.03 16.56 1.26
N LEU A 53 -0.77 15.83 2.09
CA LEU A 53 -0.48 14.42 2.39
C LEU A 53 -0.60 13.54 1.15
N ASP A 54 -1.58 13.75 0.27
CA ASP A 54 -1.67 13.02 -1.01
C ASP A 54 -0.38 13.12 -1.82
N GLU A 55 0.18 14.33 -1.94
CA GLU A 55 1.43 14.53 -2.70
C GLU A 55 2.66 13.98 -1.97
N LEU A 56 2.75 14.18 -0.64
CA LEU A 56 3.88 13.66 0.14
C LEU A 56 3.92 12.13 0.15
N MET A 57 2.77 11.49 0.37
CA MET A 57 2.65 10.04 0.44
C MET A 57 2.89 9.39 -0.92
N GLU A 58 2.45 10.02 -2.01
CA GLU A 58 2.76 9.57 -3.38
C GLU A 58 4.26 9.61 -3.68
N MET A 59 5.00 10.59 -3.15
CA MET A 59 6.45 10.60 -3.32
C MET A 59 7.16 9.49 -2.52
N ILE A 60 6.56 9.00 -1.42
CA ILE A 60 7.13 7.91 -0.60
C ILE A 60 6.85 6.56 -1.24
N VAL A 61 5.63 6.32 -1.73
CA VAL A 61 5.25 5.13 -2.52
C VAL A 61 4.61 5.58 -3.84
N PRO A 62 5.43 5.83 -4.88
CA PRO A 62 4.95 6.33 -6.16
C PRO A 62 4.35 5.22 -7.02
N ALA A 63 3.41 5.59 -7.88
CA ALA A 63 2.96 4.71 -8.96
C ALA A 63 4.12 4.38 -9.92
N ASP A 64 4.16 3.14 -10.39
CA ASP A 64 5.08 2.68 -11.42
C ASP A 64 4.40 1.69 -12.40
N ASP A 65 5.19 0.99 -13.22
CA ASP A 65 4.67 0.03 -14.20
C ASP A 65 4.09 -1.24 -13.54
N HIS A 66 4.39 -1.48 -12.26
CA HIS A 66 3.96 -2.65 -11.50
C HIS A 66 2.66 -2.40 -10.74
N SER A 67 2.52 -1.23 -10.10
CA SER A 67 1.31 -0.91 -9.32
C SER A 67 0.99 0.59 -9.20
N PRO A 68 -0.28 0.97 -8.94
CA PRO A 68 -0.65 2.33 -8.55
C PRO A 68 -0.03 2.76 -7.22
N GLY A 69 0.20 4.07 -7.03
CA GLY A 69 0.85 4.65 -5.84
C GLY A 69 -0.08 4.95 -4.65
N ALA A 70 0.49 5.53 -3.60
CA ALA A 70 -0.20 5.83 -2.34
C ALA A 70 -1.41 6.76 -2.49
N LYS A 71 -1.39 7.69 -3.45
CA LYS A 71 -2.52 8.58 -3.73
C LYS A 71 -3.68 7.82 -4.35
N ALA A 72 -3.41 6.92 -5.29
CA ALA A 72 -4.42 6.03 -5.86
C ALA A 72 -5.00 5.08 -4.80
N ALA A 73 -4.14 4.61 -3.89
CA ALA A 73 -4.52 3.81 -2.72
C ALA A 73 -5.22 4.60 -1.60
N ARG A 74 -5.46 5.91 -1.78
CA ARG A 74 -6.18 6.79 -0.83
C ARG A 74 -5.56 6.79 0.57
N VAL A 75 -4.25 6.68 0.67
CA VAL A 75 -3.54 6.53 1.96
C VAL A 75 -3.72 7.74 2.88
N SER A 76 -3.91 8.95 2.34
CA SER A 76 -4.20 10.15 3.15
C SER A 76 -5.55 10.05 3.89
N LEU A 77 -6.55 9.38 3.31
CA LEU A 77 -7.85 9.15 3.96
C LEU A 77 -7.75 8.06 5.03
N PHE A 78 -6.93 7.03 4.79
CA PHE A 78 -6.57 6.08 5.84
C PHE A 78 -5.88 6.79 7.01
N ALA A 79 -4.91 7.67 6.74
CA ALA A 79 -4.22 8.44 7.76
C ALA A 79 -5.19 9.35 8.54
N ASP A 80 -6.11 10.03 7.86
CA ASP A 80 -7.15 10.86 8.49
C ASP A 80 -7.96 10.05 9.51
N LEU A 81 -8.45 8.88 9.08
CA LEU A 81 -9.18 7.97 9.93
C LEU A 81 -8.33 7.52 11.13
N MET A 82 -7.12 7.03 10.91
CA MET A 82 -6.26 6.50 11.96
C MET A 82 -5.89 7.56 13.01
N VAL A 83 -5.54 8.77 12.57
CA VAL A 83 -5.20 9.87 13.49
C VAL A 83 -6.44 10.36 14.24
N SER A 84 -7.60 10.42 13.60
CA SER A 84 -8.85 10.85 14.25
C SER A 84 -9.26 9.97 15.44
N THR A 85 -8.88 8.69 15.43
CA THR A 85 -9.17 7.73 16.51
C THR A 85 -7.98 7.48 17.45
N SER A 86 -6.85 8.14 17.21
CA SER A 86 -5.65 8.01 18.04
C SER A 86 -5.74 8.86 19.32
N SER A 87 -4.77 8.69 20.23
CA SER A 87 -4.68 9.50 21.45
C SER A 87 -4.46 10.99 21.14
N VAL A 88 -4.77 11.85 22.13
CA VAL A 88 -4.61 13.31 22.01
C VAL A 88 -3.14 13.69 21.74
N GLU A 89 -2.20 12.95 22.32
CA GLU A 89 -0.77 13.14 22.12
C GLU A 89 -0.39 12.89 20.66
N THR A 90 -0.85 11.79 20.07
CA THR A 90 -0.63 11.47 18.66
C THR A 90 -1.25 12.52 17.75
N GLN A 91 -2.49 12.93 18.02
CA GLN A 91 -3.15 14.01 17.27
C GLN A 91 -2.34 15.31 17.30
N LYS A 92 -1.81 15.68 18.47
CA LYS A 92 -0.96 16.86 18.64
C LYS A 92 0.35 16.73 17.85
N GLN A 93 1.00 15.58 17.91
CA GLN A 93 2.23 15.31 17.15
C GLN A 93 2.00 15.46 15.64
N TRP A 94 0.88 14.95 15.11
CA TRP A 94 0.53 15.10 13.70
C TRP A 94 0.29 16.55 13.29
N ARG A 95 -0.41 17.34 14.12
CA ARG A 95 -0.62 18.77 13.86
C ARG A 95 0.69 19.55 13.81
N GLU A 96 1.54 19.34 14.80
CA GLU A 96 2.83 20.05 14.88
C GLU A 96 3.76 19.63 13.73
N GLY A 97 3.84 18.34 13.43
CA GLY A 97 4.63 17.82 12.32
C GLY A 97 4.16 18.34 10.96
N LEU A 98 2.84 18.35 10.70
CA LEU A 98 2.26 18.93 9.49
C LEU A 98 2.56 20.43 9.37
N LYS A 99 2.51 21.17 10.48
CA LYS A 99 2.86 22.59 10.49
C LYS A 99 4.33 22.80 10.11
N GLN A 100 5.26 22.04 10.70
CA GLN A 100 6.68 22.15 10.36
C GLN A 100 6.96 21.76 8.91
N MET A 101 6.32 20.71 8.41
CA MET A 101 6.41 20.32 7.01
C MET A 101 5.90 21.43 6.09
N GLN A 102 4.72 22.01 6.37
CA GLN A 102 4.19 23.13 5.59
C GLN A 102 5.12 24.35 5.61
N GLU A 103 5.73 24.67 6.74
CA GLU A 103 6.72 25.74 6.84
C GLU A 103 7.96 25.47 5.99
N GLU A 104 8.46 24.24 5.98
CA GLU A 104 9.61 23.87 5.14
C GLU A 104 9.26 23.91 3.64
N VAL A 105 8.07 23.43 3.27
CA VAL A 105 7.56 23.52 1.89
C VAL A 105 7.44 24.98 1.44
N ARG A 106 7.00 25.90 2.30
CA ARG A 106 6.93 27.34 2.00
C ARG A 106 8.30 27.99 1.79
N LYS A 107 9.35 27.48 2.47
CA LYS A 107 10.72 27.98 2.36
C LYS A 107 11.46 27.44 1.12
N SER A 108 11.00 26.33 0.57
CA SER A 108 11.67 25.59 -0.49
C SER A 108 10.67 25.06 -1.52
N SER A 109 10.68 23.76 -1.77
CA SER A 109 9.72 23.04 -2.59
C SER A 109 9.28 21.78 -1.88
N LEU A 110 8.21 21.14 -2.37
CA LEU A 110 7.70 19.91 -1.78
C LEU A 110 8.75 18.79 -1.73
N ALA A 111 9.48 18.61 -2.84
CA ALA A 111 10.52 17.59 -2.95
C ALA A 111 11.74 17.90 -2.06
N GLU A 112 12.18 19.16 -1.99
CA GLU A 112 13.28 19.57 -1.13
C GLU A 112 12.93 19.46 0.36
N ALA A 113 11.71 19.84 0.74
CA ALA A 113 11.23 19.69 2.11
C ALA A 113 11.17 18.23 2.53
N LEU A 114 10.65 17.33 1.67
CA LEU A 114 10.64 15.90 1.94
C LEU A 114 12.07 15.34 2.06
N ALA A 115 12.95 15.66 1.10
CA ALA A 115 14.33 15.20 1.11
C ALA A 115 15.10 15.68 2.35
N LYS A 116 14.90 16.94 2.75
CA LYS A 116 15.49 17.49 3.97
C LYS A 116 14.98 16.79 5.22
N SER A 117 13.68 16.54 5.31
CA SER A 117 13.08 15.82 6.44
C SER A 117 13.55 14.37 6.53
N ALA A 118 13.95 13.76 5.41
CA ALA A 118 14.44 12.40 5.33
C ALA A 118 15.97 12.27 5.53
N ALA A 119 16.70 13.36 5.77
CA ALA A 119 18.16 13.35 5.71
C ALA A 119 18.84 12.45 6.77
N HIS A 120 18.21 12.31 7.95
CA HIS A 120 18.77 11.58 9.09
C HIS A 120 17.77 10.55 9.63
N GLU A 121 17.24 9.68 8.76
CA GLU A 121 16.23 8.69 9.15
C GLU A 121 16.68 7.72 10.25
N ASP A 122 17.97 7.37 10.27
CA ASP A 122 18.57 6.46 11.25
C ASP A 122 18.70 7.11 12.64
N GLN A 123 18.94 8.41 12.67
CA GLN A 123 19.07 9.18 13.91
C GLN A 123 18.41 10.57 13.79
N PRO A 124 17.07 10.65 13.87
CA PRO A 124 16.35 11.91 13.68
C PRO A 124 16.57 12.85 14.87
N THR A 125 17.18 13.99 14.60
CA THR A 125 17.55 14.99 15.61
C THR A 125 16.52 16.10 15.75
N THR A 126 15.84 16.44 14.65
CA THR A 126 14.82 17.49 14.60
C THR A 126 13.40 16.93 14.66
N ASP A 127 12.43 17.78 14.99
CA ASP A 127 11.01 17.39 14.99
C ASP A 127 10.49 17.11 13.57
N LEU A 128 10.97 17.85 12.57
CA LEU A 128 10.67 17.60 11.17
C LEU A 128 11.15 16.21 10.72
N GLU A 129 12.36 15.82 11.12
CA GLU A 129 12.90 14.48 10.83
C GLU A 129 12.11 13.37 11.54
N ARG A 130 11.74 13.58 12.81
CA ARG A 130 10.87 12.64 13.54
C ARG A 130 9.48 12.52 12.91
N PHE A 131 8.94 13.62 12.39
CA PHE A 131 7.68 13.63 11.69
C PHE A 131 7.77 12.88 10.35
N PHE A 132 8.88 13.00 9.62
CA PHE A 132 9.08 12.23 8.40
C PHE A 132 9.00 10.72 8.65
N LEU A 133 9.61 10.21 9.73
CA LEU A 133 9.48 8.78 10.08
C LEU A 133 8.03 8.39 10.36
N THR A 134 7.29 9.22 11.10
CA THR A 134 5.86 9.02 11.36
C THR A 134 5.06 8.97 10.05
N LEU A 135 5.31 9.92 9.14
CA LEU A 135 4.68 10.01 7.82
C LEU A 135 5.00 8.78 6.97
N LYS A 136 6.26 8.37 6.89
CA LYS A 136 6.73 7.20 6.14
C LYS A 136 6.08 5.92 6.65
N HIS A 137 6.08 5.69 7.97
CA HIS A 137 5.42 4.52 8.55
C HIS A 137 3.91 4.51 8.29
N MET A 138 3.23 5.65 8.45
CA MET A 138 1.80 5.76 8.11
C MET A 138 1.56 5.45 6.64
N THR A 139 2.43 5.94 5.74
CA THR A 139 2.30 5.72 4.30
C THR A 139 2.43 4.25 3.94
N VAL A 140 3.51 3.61 4.41
CA VAL A 140 3.78 2.18 4.12
C VAL A 140 2.69 1.29 4.70
N ASN A 141 2.26 1.54 5.95
CA ASN A 141 1.20 0.77 6.58
C ASN A 141 -0.14 0.95 5.85
N GLY A 142 -0.51 2.18 5.52
CA GLY A 142 -1.76 2.44 4.81
C GLY A 142 -1.76 1.88 3.38
N TYR A 143 -0.61 1.92 2.70
CA TYR A 143 -0.48 1.38 1.35
C TYR A 143 -0.61 -0.14 1.34
N TYR A 144 0.18 -0.86 2.13
CA TYR A 144 0.18 -2.34 2.11
C TYR A 144 -1.00 -2.98 2.84
N THR A 145 -1.85 -2.19 3.50
CA THR A 145 -3.18 -2.63 3.97
C THR A 145 -4.32 -2.28 3.01
N SER A 146 -4.04 -1.49 1.97
CA SER A 146 -5.00 -1.19 0.90
C SER A 146 -5.13 -2.36 -0.09
N ALA A 147 -6.23 -2.40 -0.83
CA ALA A 147 -6.43 -3.39 -1.90
C ALA A 147 -5.33 -3.33 -2.97
N ILE A 148 -4.91 -2.12 -3.35
CA ILE A 148 -3.81 -1.89 -4.31
C ILE A 148 -2.51 -2.52 -3.78
N GLY A 149 -2.08 -2.14 -2.58
CA GLY A 149 -0.81 -2.61 -2.04
C GLY A 149 -0.78 -4.11 -1.77
N ILE A 150 -1.87 -4.69 -1.26
CA ILE A 150 -1.89 -6.13 -0.93
C ILE A 150 -2.08 -7.04 -2.16
N HIS A 151 -2.89 -6.64 -3.14
CA HIS A 151 -3.26 -7.50 -4.27
C HIS A 151 -2.52 -7.16 -5.57
N GLU A 152 -2.22 -5.90 -5.84
CA GLU A 152 -1.56 -5.50 -7.08
C GLU A 152 -0.04 -5.45 -6.90
N ASP A 153 0.45 -4.79 -5.84
CA ASP A 153 1.89 -4.68 -5.58
C ASP A 153 2.47 -5.98 -4.98
N LEU A 154 2.03 -6.37 -3.78
CA LEU A 154 2.55 -7.58 -3.11
C LEU A 154 2.09 -8.88 -3.75
N GLN A 155 0.99 -8.86 -4.49
CA GLN A 155 0.33 -10.04 -5.06
C GLN A 155 0.13 -11.14 -4.01
N TYR A 156 -0.25 -10.76 -2.79
CA TYR A 156 -0.31 -11.65 -1.64
C TYR A 156 -1.25 -12.84 -1.89
N GLN A 157 -0.71 -14.06 -1.80
CA GLN A 157 -1.45 -15.31 -2.03
C GLN A 157 -1.88 -16.02 -0.75
N GLY A 158 -1.55 -15.47 0.43
CA GLY A 158 -1.90 -16.08 1.72
C GLY A 158 -3.42 -16.07 1.97
N ASN A 159 -3.85 -16.79 3.01
CA ASN A 159 -5.27 -17.08 3.29
C ASN A 159 -6.02 -17.81 2.15
N THR A 160 -5.30 -18.25 1.11
CA THR A 160 -5.83 -19.16 0.07
C THR A 160 -5.76 -20.60 0.58
N TYR A 161 -6.88 -21.33 0.48
CA TYR A 161 -6.92 -22.75 0.81
C TYR A 161 -6.03 -23.55 -0.14
N LEU A 162 -5.10 -24.32 0.44
CA LEU A 162 -4.21 -25.21 -0.32
C LEU A 162 -4.63 -26.66 -0.06
N THR A 163 -4.92 -27.41 -1.12
CA THR A 163 -5.19 -28.85 -1.04
C THR A 163 -3.95 -29.68 -0.73
N ALA A 164 -2.76 -29.14 -1.01
CA ALA A 164 -1.46 -29.69 -0.64
C ALA A 164 -0.43 -28.55 -0.48
N PHE A 165 0.56 -28.74 0.39
CA PHE A 165 1.66 -27.79 0.54
C PHE A 165 2.57 -27.88 -0.70
N PRO A 166 2.73 -26.81 -1.50
CA PRO A 166 3.46 -26.85 -2.76
C PRO A 166 4.97 -27.10 -2.59
N GLY A 167 5.51 -27.00 -1.37
CA GLY A 167 6.95 -27.13 -1.12
C GLY A 167 7.73 -25.90 -1.58
N CYS A 168 9.04 -25.90 -1.33
CA CYS A 168 9.96 -24.95 -1.95
C CYS A 168 10.44 -25.54 -3.28
N ASP A 169 10.23 -24.85 -4.41
CA ASP A 169 10.86 -25.22 -5.69
C ASP A 169 12.32 -24.73 -5.67
N LEU A 170 13.19 -25.43 -4.93
CA LEU A 170 14.63 -25.22 -4.92
C LEU A 170 15.25 -25.72 -6.23
N LYS A 171 14.89 -25.10 -7.36
CA LYS A 171 15.62 -25.31 -8.61
C LYS A 171 16.97 -24.62 -8.52
N LEU A 172 17.97 -25.43 -8.13
CA LEU A 172 19.37 -25.31 -8.50
C LEU A 172 20.14 -24.09 -7.97
N ILE A 173 20.22 -23.93 -6.64
CA ILE A 173 21.46 -23.40 -6.05
C ILE A 173 22.42 -24.59 -5.97
N GLY A 174 23.17 -24.84 -7.03
CA GLY A 174 23.95 -26.06 -7.18
C GLY A 174 25.03 -26.24 -6.11
N ARG A 175 24.97 -27.36 -5.37
CA ARG A 175 26.15 -28.18 -5.02
C ARG A 175 25.76 -29.52 -4.36
N SER A 176 25.94 -30.58 -5.16
CA SER A 176 26.68 -31.82 -4.86
C SER A 176 26.59 -32.48 -3.48
N GLN A 177 26.16 -33.76 -3.52
CA GLN A 177 26.35 -34.90 -2.60
C GLN A 177 25.28 -35.22 -1.54
N ALA A 178 24.50 -36.24 -1.91
CA ALA A 178 23.93 -37.36 -1.14
C ALA A 178 23.75 -37.20 0.38
N VAL A 179 22.48 -37.27 0.82
CA VAL A 179 22.10 -37.65 2.19
C VAL A 179 21.27 -38.94 2.10
N VAL A 180 21.73 -39.96 2.84
CA VAL A 180 21.15 -41.31 2.95
C VAL A 180 19.83 -41.27 3.74
N PRO A 181 18.83 -42.12 3.46
CA PRO A 181 17.51 -42.03 4.12
C PRO A 181 17.57 -42.56 5.56
N GLY A 182 17.34 -41.67 6.52
CA GLY A 182 17.07 -42.02 7.92
C GLY A 182 15.61 -41.75 8.24
N GLU A 183 14.80 -42.80 8.22
CA GLU A 183 13.38 -42.82 8.55
C GLU A 183 13.15 -42.43 10.02
N ASN A 184 12.37 -41.37 10.27
CA ASN A 184 11.66 -41.25 11.53
C ASN A 184 10.35 -40.47 11.36
N ARG A 185 9.29 -41.21 11.02
CA ARG A 185 7.92 -40.72 10.96
C ARG A 185 7.44 -40.50 12.40
N ARG A 186 7.44 -39.26 12.89
CA ARG A 186 6.83 -38.93 14.20
C ARG A 186 5.34 -39.22 14.13
N GLN A 187 4.88 -40.21 14.89
CA GLN A 187 3.46 -40.47 15.10
C GLN A 187 2.85 -39.42 16.04
N PRO A 188 1.61 -38.97 15.80
CA PRO A 188 0.92 -38.04 16.70
C PRO A 188 0.51 -38.75 18.02
N PRO A 189 0.38 -37.99 19.13
CA PRO A 189 0.11 -38.55 20.45
C PRO A 189 -1.28 -39.22 20.51
N LYS A 190 -1.33 -40.37 21.18
CA LYS A 190 -2.57 -41.13 21.40
C LYS A 190 -3.42 -40.47 22.50
N ASP A 191 -4.71 -40.45 22.21
CA ASP A 191 -5.82 -39.91 22.99
C ASP A 191 -5.92 -40.50 24.42
N LEU A 192 -6.40 -39.67 25.33
CA LEU A 192 -6.62 -39.93 26.76
C LEU A 192 -8.06 -40.42 26.96
N SER A 193 -8.26 -41.73 27.12
CA SER A 193 -9.57 -42.27 27.50
C SER A 193 -9.47 -43.55 28.33
N GLY A 194 -9.88 -43.45 29.61
CA GLY A 194 -10.31 -44.52 30.53
C GLY A 194 -9.21 -45.45 31.06
N GLU A 195 -9.26 -46.06 32.24
CA GLU A 195 -10.22 -46.09 33.36
C GLU A 195 -9.50 -46.81 34.52
N HIS A 196 -9.92 -46.53 35.75
CA HIS A 196 -9.95 -47.46 36.90
C HIS A 196 -8.69 -48.21 37.38
N GLY A 197 -8.21 -47.80 38.56
CA GLY A 197 -8.38 -48.64 39.76
C GLY A 197 -7.22 -49.51 40.27
N LYS A 198 -6.75 -49.13 41.47
CA LYS A 198 -6.51 -50.02 42.63
C LYS A 198 -5.18 -50.80 42.73
N HIS A 199 -4.29 -50.35 43.62
CA HIS A 199 -3.84 -51.05 44.85
C HIS A 199 -2.57 -50.37 45.40
N ILE A 200 -2.62 -49.92 46.66
CA ILE A 200 -1.43 -49.67 47.49
C ILE A 200 -1.76 -50.33 48.83
N ASP A 201 -0.86 -51.20 49.27
CA ASP A 201 -0.84 -51.83 50.60
C ASP A 201 -0.65 -50.81 51.74
#